data_AF-A0A6M8VP58-F1
#
_entry.id   AF-A0A6M8VP58-F1
#
_cell.length_a   1.000
_cell.length_b   1.000
_cell.length_c   1.000
_cell.angle_alpha   90.00
_cell.angle_beta   90.00
_cell.angle_gamma   90.00
#
_symmetry.space_group_name_H-M   'P 1'
#
loop_
_entity.id
_entity.type
_entity.pdbx_description
1 polymer ?
#
loop_
_entity_poly.entity_id
_entity_poly.type
_entity_poly.pdbx_seq_one_letter_code
_entity_poly.pdbx_strand_id
1 'polypeptide(L)'
;MIRLAIPDLVPAEVYTDRDGDLRVKVRPLSDKEGYTADIPMDVAKELQENLDYTVAEAKNLGLSHMQLENFRDMQKIFTKILGGTPAKKPRRRRNKKITPVRR
;
A
#
# COMPACT_ATOMS: atom_id res chain seq x y z
N MET A 1 -22.25 -18.46 0.01
CA MET A 1 -20.88 -18.16 -0.44
C MET A 1 -20.67 -16.67 -0.20
N ILE A 2 -19.95 -16.26 0.85
CA ILE A 2 -19.74 -14.84 1.14
C ILE A 2 -18.73 -14.32 0.12
N ARG A 3 -19.15 -13.41 -0.76
CA ARG A 3 -18.25 -12.69 -1.67
C ARG A 3 -17.66 -11.53 -0.90
N LEU A 4 -16.50 -11.75 -0.28
CA LEU A 4 -15.65 -10.65 0.18
C LEU A 4 -15.14 -9.95 -1.07
N ALA A 5 -15.80 -8.87 -1.47
CA ALA A 5 -15.47 -8.10 -2.67
C ALA A 5 -14.25 -7.22 -2.42
N ILE A 6 -13.11 -7.84 -2.11
CA ILE A 6 -11.83 -7.16 -2.26
C ILE A 6 -11.47 -7.30 -3.75
N PRO A 7 -11.23 -6.21 -4.49
CA PRO A 7 -10.63 -6.32 -5.80
C PRO A 7 -9.30 -7.06 -5.63
N ASP A 8 -9.04 -8.12 -6.40
CA ASP A 8 -7.80 -8.92 -6.32
C ASP A 8 -6.56 -8.13 -6.80
N LEU A 9 -6.44 -6.86 -6.45
CA LEU A 9 -5.37 -5.95 -6.84
C LEU A 9 -4.29 -5.96 -5.77
N VAL A 10 -3.07 -6.22 -6.19
CA VAL A 10 -1.87 -6.21 -5.36
C VAL A 10 -0.86 -5.19 -5.89
N PRO A 11 -0.07 -4.56 -5.01
CA PRO A 11 0.95 -3.63 -5.43
C PRO A 11 2.08 -4.38 -6.13
N ALA A 12 2.57 -3.82 -7.23
CA ALA A 12 3.63 -4.38 -8.07
C ALA A 12 4.91 -3.55 -7.98
N GLU A 13 4.79 -2.23 -8.01
CA GLU A 13 5.94 -1.32 -8.03
C GLU A 13 5.57 0.00 -7.34
N VAL A 14 6.50 0.55 -6.56
CA VAL A 14 6.40 1.91 -6.03
C VAL A 14 7.32 2.80 -6.84
N TYR A 15 6.81 3.93 -7.31
CA TYR A 15 7.60 4.91 -8.04
C TYR A 15 7.24 6.33 -7.58
N THR A 16 8.12 7.27 -7.92
CA THR A 16 7.85 8.70 -7.71
C THR A 16 7.45 9.29 -9.05
N ASP A 17 6.31 9.95 -9.10
CA ASP A 17 5.82 10.64 -10.30
C ASP A 17 6.67 11.90 -10.58
N ARG A 18 6.48 12.51 -11.76
CA ARG A 18 7.16 13.74 -12.18
C ARG A 18 6.93 14.91 -11.22
N ASP A 19 5.79 14.91 -10.53
CA ASP A 19 5.43 15.92 -9.52
C ASP A 19 6.09 15.67 -8.14
N GLY A 20 6.80 14.55 -7.97
CA GLY A 20 7.48 14.20 -6.72
C GLY A 20 6.61 13.40 -5.72
N ASP A 21 5.42 13.00 -6.16
CA ASP A 21 4.47 12.21 -5.37
C ASP A 21 4.72 10.70 -5.50
N LEU A 22 4.50 9.97 -4.41
CA LEU A 22 4.66 8.51 -4.40
C LEU A 22 3.39 7.85 -4.92
N ARG A 23 3.56 7.04 -5.97
CA ARG A 23 2.51 6.26 -6.60
C ARG A 23 2.87 4.78 -6.59
N VAL A 24 1.85 3.96 -6.70
CA VAL A 24 1.95 2.51 -6.66
C VAL A 24 1.23 1.94 -7.87
N LYS A 25 1.94 1.16 -8.68
CA LYS A 25 1.31 0.36 -9.73
C LYS A 25 0.66 -0.86 -9.09
N VAL A 26 -0.58 -1.12 -9.44
CA VAL A 26 -1.31 -2.31 -9.00
C VAL A 26 -1.58 -3.26 -10.16
N ARG A 27 -1.61 -4.55 -9.85
CA ARG A 27 -1.89 -5.64 -10.78
C ARG A 27 -2.83 -6.67 -10.15
N PRO A 28 -3.53 -7.50 -10.93
CA PRO A 28 -4.30 -8.60 -10.39
C PRO A 28 -3.37 -9.63 -9.70
N LEU A 29 -3.82 -10.30 -8.64
CA LEU A 29 -3.03 -11.34 -7.96
C LEU A 29 -2.69 -12.48 -8.93
N SER A 30 -3.63 -12.85 -9.80
CA SER A 30 -3.52 -13.93 -10.79
C SER A 30 -2.56 -13.61 -11.94
N ASP A 31 -2.32 -12.33 -12.23
CA ASP A 31 -1.54 -11.89 -13.39
C ASP A 31 -0.29 -11.12 -12.94
N LYS A 32 0.89 -11.68 -13.20
CA LYS A 32 2.18 -11.11 -12.82
C LYS A 32 2.71 -10.08 -13.82
N GLU A 33 2.13 -10.00 -15.01
CA GLU A 33 2.63 -9.18 -16.10
C GLU A 33 1.68 -8.04 -16.48
N GLY A 34 0.37 -8.17 -16.16
CA GLY A 34 -0.63 -7.12 -16.41
C GLY A 34 -0.63 -6.01 -15.35
N TYR A 35 -0.22 -4.79 -15.72
CA TYR A 35 -0.45 -3.58 -14.92
C TYR A 35 -1.87 -3.04 -15.19
N THR A 36 -2.67 -2.87 -14.15
CA THR A 36 -4.07 -2.45 -14.31
C THR A 36 -4.28 -0.97 -14.02
N ALA A 37 -3.57 -0.41 -13.04
CA ALA A 37 -3.78 0.97 -12.61
C ALA A 37 -2.62 1.54 -11.79
N ASP A 38 -2.56 2.87 -11.71
CA ASP A 38 -1.64 3.65 -10.88
C ASP A 38 -2.39 4.37 -9.77
N ILE A 39 -2.21 3.95 -8.52
CA ILE A 39 -2.88 4.53 -7.36
C ILE A 39 -1.91 5.35 -6.50
N PRO A 40 -2.39 6.35 -5.75
CA PRO A 40 -1.58 7.04 -4.74
C PRO A 40 -1.11 6.07 -3.64
N MET A 41 0.06 6.34 -3.05
CA MET A 41 0.60 5.56 -1.92
C MET A 41 -0.38 5.45 -0.74
N ASP A 42 -1.11 6.53 -0.45
CA ASP A 42 -2.06 6.54 0.67
C ASP A 42 -3.23 5.56 0.44
N VAL A 43 -3.75 5.50 -0.80
CA VAL A 43 -4.78 4.53 -1.21
C VAL A 43 -4.24 3.10 -1.13
N ALA A 44 -2.98 2.88 -1.51
CA ALA A 44 -2.36 1.56 -1.41
C ALA A 44 -2.24 1.07 0.04
N LYS A 45 -1.99 1.98 1.00
CA LYS A 45 -1.98 1.64 2.43
C LYS A 45 -3.38 1.37 2.97
N GLU A 46 -4.37 2.15 2.57
CA GLU A 46 -5.77 1.91 2.96
C GLU A 46 -6.26 0.53 2.47
N LEU A 47 -5.86 0.14 1.25
CA LEU A 47 -6.12 -1.22 0.74
C LEU A 47 -5.45 -2.31 1.58
N GLN A 48 -4.24 -2.07 2.09
CA GLN A 48 -3.56 -2.99 2.99
C GLN A 48 -4.30 -3.13 4.33
N GLU A 49 -4.73 -2.02 4.92
CA GLU A 49 -5.47 -2.01 6.19
C GLU A 49 -6.84 -2.72 6.05
N ASN A 50 -7.55 -2.47 4.96
CA ASN A 50 -8.82 -3.15 4.64
C ASN A 50 -8.63 -4.67 4.44
N LEU A 51 -7.53 -5.08 3.81
CA LEU A 51 -7.16 -6.48 3.66
C LEU A 51 -6.88 -7.13 5.02
N ASP A 52 -6.12 -6.46 5.90
CA ASP A 52 -5.81 -6.96 7.24
C ASP A 52 -7.08 -7.13 8.08
N TYR A 53 -7.98 -6.14 8.04
CA TYR A 53 -9.29 -6.21 8.69
C TYR A 53 -10.11 -7.39 8.17
N THR A 54 -10.18 -7.56 6.86
CA THR A 54 -10.96 -8.63 6.23
C THR A 54 -10.40 -10.02 6.57
N VAL A 55 -9.08 -10.18 6.61
CA VAL A 55 -8.44 -11.43 7.05
C VAL A 55 -8.74 -11.71 8.52
N ALA A 56 -8.76 -10.69 9.37
CA ALA A 56 -9.09 -10.84 10.79
C ALA A 56 -10.57 -11.23 10.99
N GLU A 57 -11.48 -10.56 10.29
CA GLU A 57 -12.92 -10.87 10.32
C GLU A 57 -13.20 -12.27 9.78
N ALA A 58 -12.56 -12.64 8.67
CA ALA A 58 -12.70 -13.96 8.09
C ALA A 58 -12.24 -15.08 9.03
N LYS A 59 -11.16 -14.87 9.79
CA LYS A 59 -10.73 -15.78 10.85
C LYS A 59 -11.77 -15.88 11.96
N ASN A 60 -12.37 -14.77 12.37
CA ASN A 60 -13.43 -14.76 13.39
C ASN A 60 -14.68 -15.51 12.93
N LEU A 61 -14.97 -15.51 11.63
CA LEU A 61 -16.06 -16.27 11.01
C LEU A 61 -15.74 -17.77 10.86
N GLY A 62 -14.55 -18.23 11.28
CA GLY A 62 -14.14 -19.63 11.22
C GLY A 62 -13.75 -20.11 9.82
N LEU A 63 -13.42 -19.20 8.90
CA LEU A 63 -12.91 -19.59 7.57
C LEU A 63 -11.59 -20.36 7.72
N SER A 64 -11.46 -21.44 6.95
CA SER A 64 -10.30 -22.32 7.03
C SER A 64 -9.05 -21.65 6.45
N HIS A 65 -7.89 -22.17 6.83
CA HIS A 65 -6.61 -21.67 6.34
C HIS A 65 -6.52 -21.70 4.80
N MET A 66 -7.04 -22.77 4.17
CA MET A 66 -7.10 -22.90 2.71
C MET A 66 -7.96 -21.82 2.06
N GLN A 67 -9.07 -21.44 2.69
CA GLN A 67 -9.95 -20.40 2.15
C GLN A 67 -9.32 -19.00 2.22
N LEU A 68 -8.29 -18.82 3.04
CA LEU A 68 -7.58 -17.55 3.25
C LEU A 68 -6.22 -17.47 2.57
N GLU A 69 -5.83 -18.48 1.80
CA GLU A 69 -4.52 -18.56 1.16
C GLU A 69 -4.25 -17.34 0.26
N ASN A 70 -5.20 -17.03 -0.64
CA ASN A 70 -5.10 -15.87 -1.53
C ASN A 70 -4.93 -14.55 -0.76
N PHE A 71 -5.73 -14.33 0.30
CA PHE A 71 -5.65 -13.11 1.10
C PHE A 71 -4.32 -12.98 1.85
N ARG A 72 -3.76 -14.09 2.33
CA ARG A 72 -2.42 -14.11 2.96
C ARG A 72 -1.32 -13.79 1.95
N ASP A 73 -1.43 -14.30 0.74
CA ASP A 73 -0.46 -13.99 -0.31
C ASP A 73 -0.53 -12.54 -0.75
N MET A 74 -1.74 -11.97 -0.84
CA MET A 74 -1.90 -10.52 -0.99
C MET A 74 -1.21 -9.77 0.16
N GLN A 75 -1.44 -10.16 1.41
CA GLN A 75 -0.87 -9.50 2.59
C GLN A 75 0.67 -9.52 2.57
N LYS A 76 1.28 -10.63 2.15
CA LYS A 76 2.74 -10.74 1.96
C LYS A 76 3.23 -9.78 0.86
N ILE A 77 2.51 -9.67 -0.25
CA ILE A 77 2.89 -8.77 -1.36
C ILE A 77 2.79 -7.31 -0.91
N PHE A 78 1.68 -6.93 -0.27
CA PHE A 78 1.51 -5.59 0.31
C PHE A 78 2.64 -5.24 1.29
N THR A 79 2.92 -6.13 2.23
CA THR A 79 4.00 -5.93 3.22
C THR A 79 5.37 -5.83 2.56
N LYS A 80 5.65 -6.66 1.56
CA LYS A 80 6.94 -6.67 0.85
C LYS A 80 7.16 -5.38 0.05
N ILE A 81 6.13 -4.90 -0.65
CA ILE A 81 6.24 -3.77 -1.58
C ILE A 81 6.12 -2.44 -0.82
N LEU A 82 5.14 -2.31 0.07
CA LEU A 82 4.89 -1.08 0.83
C LEU A 82 5.75 -0.97 2.09
N GLY A 83 6.10 -2.09 2.73
CA GLY A 83 6.99 -2.11 3.90
C GLY A 83 8.47 -1.82 3.56
N GLY A 84 8.85 -2.03 2.29
CA GLY A 84 10.18 -1.70 1.78
C GLY A 84 10.39 -0.21 1.48
N THR A 85 9.33 0.60 1.43
CA THR A 85 9.47 2.05 1.25
C THR A 85 9.96 2.69 2.56
N PRO A 86 11.17 3.27 2.61
CA PRO A 86 11.60 4.00 3.77
C PRO A 86 10.63 5.16 4.00
N ALA A 87 10.06 5.25 5.21
CA ALA A 87 9.31 6.42 5.64
C ALA A 87 10.12 7.66 5.25
N LYS A 88 9.58 8.49 4.35
CA LYS A 88 10.21 9.73 3.88
C LYS A 88 10.56 10.52 5.13
N LYS A 89 11.84 10.52 5.54
CA LYS A 89 12.28 11.23 6.76
C LYS A 89 11.71 12.65 6.65
N PRO A 90 11.05 13.16 7.70
CA PRO A 90 10.42 14.47 7.64
C PRO A 90 11.46 15.47 7.16
N ARG A 91 11.15 16.14 6.04
CA ARG A 91 12.01 17.12 5.40
C ARG A 91 12.26 18.20 6.45
N ARG A 92 13.40 18.14 7.14
CA ARG A 92 13.82 19.16 8.12
C ARG A 92 13.68 20.49 7.42
N ARG A 93 12.64 21.26 7.74
CA ARG A 93 12.52 22.65 7.32
C ARG A 93 13.80 23.30 7.83
N ARG A 94 14.73 23.63 6.92
CA ARG A 94 15.86 24.51 7.24
C ARG A 94 15.19 25.80 7.69
N ASN A 95 15.11 26.02 8.99
CA ASN A 95 14.81 27.33 9.54
C ASN A 95 15.82 28.28 8.90
N LYS A 96 15.34 29.12 7.98
CA LYS A 96 16.09 30.29 7.53
C LYS A 96 16.46 31.04 8.80
N LYS A 97 17.75 31.05 9.15
CA LYS A 97 18.27 31.97 10.16
C LYS A 97 17.86 33.36 9.69
N ILE A 98 16.93 33.98 10.42
CA ILE A 98 16.58 35.38 10.23
C ILE A 98 17.82 36.17 10.64
N THR A 99 18.54 36.71 9.66
CA THR A 99 19.58 37.70 9.90
C THR A 99 18.89 39.00 10.33
N PRO A 100 19.18 39.55 11.53
CA PRO A 100 18.66 40.85 11.90
C PRO A 100 19.33 41.93 11.03
N VAL A 101 18.53 42.64 10.25
CA VAL A 101 18.96 43.85 9.54
C VAL A 101 19.08 44.96 10.59
N ARG A 102 20.30 45.37 10.94
CA ARG A 102 20.55 46.55 11.76
C ARG A 102 20.16 47.80 10.96
N ARG A 103 19.27 48.62 11.53
CA ARG A 103 19.13 50.05 11.19
C ARG A 103 20.08 50.85 12.05
#